data_AF-A0A9D7IBF3-F1
#
_entry.id   AF-A0A9D7IBF3-F1
#
_cell.length_a   1.000
_cell.length_b   1.000
_cell.length_c   1.000
_cell.angle_alpha   90.00
_cell.angle_beta   90.00
_cell.angle_gamma   90.00
#
_symmetry.space_group_name_H-M   'P 1'
#
loop_
_entity.id
_entity.type
_entity.pdbx_description
1 polymer ?
#
loop_
_entity_poly.entity_id
_entity_poly.type
_entity_poly.pdbx_seq_one_letter_code
_entity_poly.pdbx_strand_id
1 'polypeptide(L)'
;MNEFNKLRELIASLSEIEIKFARRNFKQFVAGGTDTNLIILFNILLKDSSIEYKVVCKQLYGIENKPAFKKLTQRLTDKILDVLISKDLLLNENNHSERNRELFQIKRRFLYYDILSVHGLNNLALNSLNQIIKSAKELEYYDYLLIALNTKLVRLSRRSGMIKFSKIHEEIEFYSRCSIALNKANYLLAYYTSLKNSGEEYTSQYDLTSEIQTLELDCNFTKSNRIRSALYYLIGIQFSNLKQFEDAKTNFYNFYAHLKKRSNKQSKNNDLLSCLLNISEFEIKTYEFRKALFYFEEIDKLKVVNKFNLDIINEMKFLCFLSLGEISMAQKYLKCLKQNLDEFDHSLFYNDRISYYNGMIAFFNQEFKSCSNYLFAIKKIDKINADWNLCQRILLIMSYVESGKSSLADSSIENLRKYLNGKGGESVLADKFRMIYKILIILSKFGFDFKRTAIQCGSQLDLVDSNSIDNYFDYRSPYLIPFTSWFKSKLKNVPYDHSAAMKEMRRKYKAEQSELV
;
A
#
# COMPACT_ATOMS: atom_id res chain seq x y z
N MET A 1 -21.86 -10.39 -23.44
CA MET A 1 -20.56 -9.66 -23.45
C MET A 1 -20.00 -9.51 -22.04
N ASN A 2 -20.72 -8.88 -21.09
CA ASN A 2 -20.22 -8.72 -19.71
C ASN A 2 -19.81 -10.05 -19.03
N GLU A 3 -20.63 -11.11 -19.12
CA GLU A 3 -20.31 -12.42 -18.52
C GLU A 3 -19.06 -13.10 -19.13
N PHE A 4 -18.81 -12.91 -20.42
CA PHE A 4 -17.63 -13.49 -21.09
C PHE A 4 -16.35 -12.77 -20.67
N ASN A 5 -16.40 -11.45 -20.50
CA ASN A 5 -15.28 -10.67 -19.98
C ASN A 5 -14.97 -11.05 -18.52
N LYS A 6 -16.00 -11.20 -17.68
CA LYS A 6 -15.83 -11.70 -16.30
C LYS A 6 -15.20 -13.09 -16.25
N LEU A 7 -15.61 -14.00 -17.14
CA LEU A 7 -14.99 -15.32 -17.23
C LEU A 7 -13.52 -15.23 -17.66
N ARG A 8 -13.19 -14.32 -18.60
CA ARG A 8 -11.80 -14.08 -19.04
C ARG A 8 -10.94 -13.59 -17.90
N GLU A 9 -11.41 -12.59 -17.15
CA GLU A 9 -10.73 -12.07 -15.96
C GLU A 9 -10.53 -13.18 -14.91
N LEU A 10 -11.58 -13.96 -14.63
CA LEU A 10 -11.51 -15.06 -13.69
C LEU A 10 -10.42 -16.08 -14.09
N ILE A 11 -10.45 -16.57 -15.33
CA ILE A 11 -9.49 -17.58 -15.82
C ILE A 11 -8.06 -17.02 -15.83
N ALA A 12 -7.88 -15.77 -16.23
CA ALA A 12 -6.57 -15.13 -16.25
C ALA A 12 -5.97 -14.98 -14.84
N SER A 13 -6.81 -14.85 -13.81
CA SER A 13 -6.35 -14.73 -12.42
C SER A 13 -5.99 -16.05 -11.72
N LEU A 14 -6.29 -17.20 -12.34
CA LEU A 14 -6.04 -18.51 -11.71
C LEU A 14 -4.54 -18.84 -11.67
N SER A 15 -4.07 -19.33 -10.52
CA SER A 15 -2.74 -19.90 -10.37
C SER A 15 -2.61 -21.25 -11.10
N GLU A 16 -1.37 -21.67 -11.37
CA GLU A 16 -1.11 -22.97 -12.01
C GLU A 16 -1.70 -24.15 -11.24
N ILE A 17 -1.70 -24.08 -9.91
CA ILE A 17 -2.27 -25.10 -9.03
C ILE A 17 -3.79 -25.16 -9.21
N GLU A 18 -4.46 -24.01 -9.24
CA GLU A 18 -5.91 -23.91 -9.45
C GLU A 18 -6.29 -24.40 -10.86
N ILE A 19 -5.53 -24.03 -11.89
CA ILE A 19 -5.72 -24.51 -13.26
C ILE A 19 -5.59 -26.04 -13.33
N LYS A 20 -4.58 -26.61 -12.67
CA LYS A 20 -4.37 -28.06 -12.62
C LYS A 20 -5.54 -28.77 -11.91
N PHE A 21 -6.05 -28.18 -10.83
CA PHE A 21 -7.18 -28.73 -10.08
C PHE A 21 -8.49 -28.63 -10.87
N ALA A 22 -8.75 -27.50 -11.53
CA ALA A 22 -9.89 -27.29 -12.41
C ALA A 22 -9.89 -28.31 -13.56
N ARG A 23 -8.76 -28.50 -14.23
CA ARG A 23 -8.61 -29.52 -15.29
C ARG A 23 -8.89 -30.93 -14.80
N ARG A 24 -8.42 -31.29 -13.60
CA ARG A 24 -8.69 -32.61 -13.00
C ARG A 24 -10.18 -32.80 -12.70
N ASN A 25 -10.81 -31.79 -12.08
CA ASN A 25 -12.24 -31.81 -11.80
C ASN A 25 -13.06 -31.92 -13.09
N PHE A 26 -12.77 -31.11 -14.11
CA PHE A 26 -13.50 -31.16 -15.38
C PHE A 26 -13.39 -32.53 -16.07
N LYS A 27 -12.22 -33.18 -16.01
CA LYS A 27 -12.02 -34.53 -16.56
C LYS A 27 -12.86 -35.60 -15.85
N GLN A 28 -13.10 -35.48 -14.55
CA GLN A 28 -13.97 -36.42 -13.81
C GLN A 28 -15.42 -36.35 -14.28
N PHE A 29 -15.89 -35.18 -14.73
CA PHE A 29 -17.24 -35.02 -15.30
C PHE A 29 -17.35 -35.51 -16.76
N VAL A 30 -16.25 -35.58 -17.50
CA VAL A 30 -16.23 -36.11 -18.89
C VAL A 30 -16.51 -37.61 -18.91
N ALA A 31 -16.07 -38.36 -17.89
CA ALA A 31 -16.35 -39.80 -17.78
C ALA A 31 -17.84 -40.13 -17.65
N GLY A 32 -18.69 -39.15 -17.30
CA GLY A 32 -20.15 -39.26 -17.23
C GLY A 32 -20.91 -38.66 -18.42
N GLY A 33 -20.23 -38.23 -19.49
CA GLY A 33 -20.87 -37.86 -20.77
C GLY A 33 -21.30 -36.39 -20.96
N THR A 34 -20.80 -35.40 -20.20
CA THR A 34 -21.14 -33.98 -20.44
C THR A 34 -19.95 -33.05 -20.78
N ASP A 35 -20.11 -32.38 -21.93
CA ASP A 35 -19.51 -31.13 -22.46
C ASP A 35 -17.99 -31.02 -22.70
N THR A 36 -17.53 -31.61 -23.82
CA THR A 36 -16.27 -31.28 -24.50
C THR A 36 -16.08 -29.78 -24.69
N ASN A 37 -17.16 -29.05 -25.00
CA ASN A 37 -17.13 -27.61 -25.26
C ASN A 37 -16.72 -26.76 -24.05
N LEU A 38 -16.97 -27.23 -22.82
CA LEU A 38 -16.57 -26.53 -21.60
C LEU A 38 -15.05 -26.55 -21.41
N ILE A 39 -14.43 -27.71 -21.65
CA ILE A 39 -12.98 -27.88 -21.60
C ILE A 39 -12.30 -27.14 -22.76
N ILE A 40 -12.91 -27.18 -23.94
CA ILE A 40 -12.41 -26.44 -25.11
C ILE A 40 -12.42 -24.94 -24.81
N LEU A 41 -13.54 -24.39 -24.31
CA LEU A 41 -13.63 -22.98 -23.93
C LEU A 41 -12.59 -22.60 -22.86
N PHE A 42 -12.44 -23.41 -21.82
CA PHE A 42 -11.45 -23.17 -20.77
C PHE A 42 -10.01 -23.15 -21.32
N ASN A 43 -9.66 -24.09 -22.20
CA ASN A 43 -8.33 -24.16 -22.80
C ASN A 43 -8.08 -23.06 -23.84
N ILE A 44 -9.11 -22.61 -24.56
CA ILE A 44 -9.01 -21.46 -25.47
C ILE A 44 -8.63 -20.21 -24.66
N LEU A 45 -9.37 -19.95 -23.56
CA LEU A 45 -9.15 -18.76 -22.73
C LEU A 45 -7.83 -18.79 -21.95
N LEU A 46 -7.29 -19.97 -21.65
CA LEU A 46 -5.94 -20.11 -21.09
C LEU A 46 -4.82 -19.83 -22.10
N LYS A 47 -5.06 -20.09 -23.39
CA LYS A 47 -4.06 -19.85 -24.45
C LYS A 47 -4.07 -18.41 -24.93
N ASP A 48 -5.26 -17.85 -25.07
CA ASP A 48 -5.46 -16.49 -25.54
C ASP A 48 -6.60 -15.84 -24.75
N SER A 49 -6.21 -15.04 -23.76
CA SER A 49 -7.14 -14.26 -22.94
C SER A 49 -7.69 -13.04 -23.67
N SER A 50 -7.24 -12.74 -24.90
CA SER A 50 -7.64 -11.59 -25.73
C SER A 50 -8.75 -11.93 -26.76
N ILE A 51 -8.95 -13.22 -27.06
CA ILE A 51 -9.76 -13.72 -28.17
C ILE A 51 -11.20 -13.17 -28.25
N GLU A 52 -11.61 -12.78 -29.45
CA GLU A 52 -12.94 -12.23 -29.68
C GLU A 52 -14.05 -13.29 -29.51
N TYR A 53 -15.15 -12.88 -28.87
CA TYR A 53 -16.35 -13.69 -28.65
C TYR A 53 -16.83 -14.44 -29.92
N LYS A 54 -16.85 -13.76 -31.07
CA LYS A 54 -17.32 -14.33 -32.34
C LYS A 54 -16.45 -15.50 -32.81
N VAL A 55 -15.15 -15.39 -32.62
CA VAL A 55 -14.17 -16.43 -32.98
C VAL A 55 -14.38 -17.67 -32.11
N VAL A 56 -14.54 -17.48 -30.80
CA VAL A 56 -14.77 -18.58 -29.87
C VAL A 56 -16.09 -19.31 -30.16
N CYS A 57 -17.17 -18.58 -30.47
CA CYS A 57 -18.44 -19.19 -30.86
C CYS A 57 -18.33 -20.07 -32.11
N LYS A 58 -17.62 -19.58 -33.14
CA LYS A 58 -17.38 -20.36 -34.36
C LYS A 58 -16.56 -21.62 -34.08
N GLN A 59 -15.56 -21.55 -33.20
CA GLN A 59 -14.76 -22.71 -32.80
C GLN A 59 -15.54 -23.76 -31.99
N LEU A 60 -16.50 -23.33 -31.17
CA LEU A 60 -17.28 -24.24 -30.30
C LEU A 60 -18.52 -24.85 -30.97
N TYR A 61 -19.16 -24.10 -31.87
CA TYR A 61 -20.48 -24.46 -32.40
C TYR A 61 -20.58 -24.42 -33.93
N GLY A 62 -19.54 -23.98 -34.65
CA GLY A 62 -19.56 -23.75 -36.10
C GLY A 62 -20.34 -22.50 -36.55
N ILE A 63 -21.31 -22.05 -35.75
CA ILE A 63 -22.15 -20.87 -35.98
C ILE A 63 -22.24 -19.96 -34.75
N GLU A 64 -22.62 -18.70 -34.94
CA GLU A 64 -22.88 -17.80 -33.81
C GLU A 64 -24.16 -18.22 -33.06
N ASN A 65 -23.99 -18.90 -31.93
CA ASN A 65 -25.09 -19.27 -31.04
C ASN A 65 -24.97 -18.55 -29.68
N LYS A 66 -25.48 -17.31 -29.62
CA LYS A 66 -25.44 -16.45 -28.42
C LYS A 66 -26.07 -17.11 -27.18
N PRO A 67 -27.28 -17.70 -27.25
CA PRO A 67 -27.91 -18.31 -26.08
C PRO A 67 -27.14 -19.52 -25.52
N ALA A 68 -26.67 -20.42 -26.39
CA ALA A 68 -25.91 -21.59 -25.97
C ALA A 68 -24.56 -21.21 -25.36
N PHE A 69 -23.85 -20.25 -25.99
CA PHE A 69 -22.58 -19.76 -25.46
C PHE A 69 -22.73 -19.07 -24.10
N LYS A 70 -23.82 -18.30 -23.90
CA LYS A 70 -24.10 -17.67 -22.60
C LYS A 70 -24.26 -18.72 -21.50
N LYS A 71 -25.07 -19.76 -21.75
CA LYS A 71 -25.24 -20.88 -20.82
C LYS A 71 -23.93 -21.62 -20.55
N LEU A 72 -23.09 -21.83 -21.57
CA LEU A 72 -21.78 -22.46 -21.41
C LEU A 72 -20.84 -21.61 -20.57
N THR A 73 -20.80 -20.29 -20.80
CA THR A 73 -20.02 -19.33 -20.03
C THR A 73 -20.42 -19.37 -18.56
N GLN A 74 -21.71 -19.29 -18.26
CA GLN A 74 -22.23 -19.37 -16.88
C GLN A 74 -21.86 -20.70 -16.22
N ARG A 75 -22.10 -21.84 -16.90
CA ARG A 75 -21.74 -23.17 -16.40
C ARG A 75 -20.24 -23.31 -16.14
N LEU A 76 -19.39 -22.76 -17.00
CA LEU A 76 -17.94 -22.79 -16.80
C LEU A 76 -17.54 -21.92 -15.59
N THR A 77 -18.12 -20.73 -15.46
CA THR A 77 -17.92 -19.87 -14.28
C THR A 77 -18.29 -20.61 -12.99
N ASP A 78 -19.50 -21.18 -12.93
CA ASP A 78 -19.99 -21.91 -11.74
C ASP A 78 -19.06 -23.08 -11.40
N LYS A 79 -18.64 -23.86 -12.40
CA LYS A 79 -17.71 -24.98 -12.18
C LYS A 79 -16.32 -24.52 -11.72
N ILE A 80 -15.82 -23.39 -12.19
CA ILE A 80 -14.55 -22.83 -11.70
C ILE A 80 -14.72 -22.41 -10.23
N LEU A 81 -15.81 -21.73 -9.89
CA LEU A 81 -16.10 -21.32 -8.51
C LEU A 81 -16.24 -22.52 -7.56
N ASP A 82 -16.93 -23.58 -7.98
CA ASP A 82 -17.04 -24.85 -7.24
C ASP A 82 -15.68 -25.48 -6.95
N VAL A 83 -14.77 -25.41 -7.93
CA VAL A 83 -13.39 -25.88 -7.76
C VAL A 83 -12.67 -25.02 -6.73
N LEU A 84 -12.76 -23.69 -6.81
CA LEU A 84 -12.09 -22.76 -5.91
C LEU A 84 -12.53 -22.93 -4.45
N ILE A 85 -13.78 -23.33 -4.19
CA ILE A 85 -14.28 -23.62 -2.83
C ILE A 85 -13.97 -25.04 -2.34
N SER A 86 -13.26 -25.86 -3.12
CA SER A 86 -12.88 -27.21 -2.71
C SER A 86 -11.95 -27.20 -1.49
N LYS A 87 -12.08 -28.23 -0.63
CA LYS A 87 -11.27 -28.38 0.58
C LYS A 87 -9.77 -28.26 0.29
N ASP A 88 -9.34 -28.92 -0.78
CA ASP A 88 -7.92 -29.08 -1.08
C ASP A 88 -7.29 -27.78 -1.54
N LEU A 89 -8.05 -26.87 -2.17
CA LEU A 89 -7.58 -25.53 -2.50
C LEU A 89 -7.71 -24.58 -1.31
N LEU A 90 -8.87 -24.59 -0.62
CA LEU A 90 -9.12 -23.69 0.51
C LEU A 90 -8.17 -23.91 1.69
N LEU A 91 -7.68 -25.14 1.90
CA LEU A 91 -6.76 -25.48 2.99
C LEU A 91 -5.29 -25.56 2.53
N ASN A 92 -5.00 -25.30 1.26
CA ASN A 92 -3.64 -25.31 0.73
C ASN A 92 -2.80 -24.15 1.30
N GLU A 93 -1.65 -24.48 1.86
CA GLU A 93 -0.69 -23.52 2.41
C GLU A 93 -0.16 -22.51 1.40
N ASN A 94 -0.09 -22.92 0.14
CA ASN A 94 0.47 -22.10 -0.92
C ASN A 94 -0.54 -21.08 -1.48
N ASN A 95 -1.85 -21.31 -1.28
CA ASN A 95 -2.89 -20.49 -1.90
C ASN A 95 -3.47 -19.44 -0.93
N HIS A 96 -3.54 -19.76 0.37
CA HIS A 96 -4.19 -18.91 1.35
C HIS A 96 -3.38 -18.83 2.65
N SER A 97 -3.39 -17.65 3.27
CA SER A 97 -2.87 -17.49 4.63
C SER A 97 -3.62 -18.39 5.61
N GLU A 98 -2.98 -18.98 6.62
CA GLU A 98 -3.70 -19.88 7.55
C GLU A 98 -4.82 -19.18 8.32
N ARG A 99 -4.82 -17.84 8.45
CA ARG A 99 -5.96 -17.08 8.95
C ARG A 99 -7.17 -17.24 8.04
N ASN A 100 -6.98 -17.10 6.72
CA ASN A 100 -8.05 -17.32 5.76
C ASN A 100 -8.44 -18.80 5.72
N ARG A 101 -7.48 -19.73 5.80
CA ARG A 101 -7.76 -21.18 5.87
C ARG A 101 -8.61 -21.54 7.10
N GLU A 102 -8.28 -21.01 8.26
CA GLU A 102 -9.04 -21.19 9.50
C GLU A 102 -10.42 -20.54 9.41
N LEU A 103 -10.54 -19.35 8.82
CA LEU A 103 -11.83 -18.72 8.54
C LEU A 103 -12.69 -19.59 7.61
N PHE A 104 -12.10 -20.11 6.52
CA PHE A 104 -12.76 -21.04 5.61
C PHE A 104 -13.16 -22.33 6.33
N GLN A 105 -12.32 -22.83 7.25
CA GLN A 105 -12.63 -23.99 8.08
C GLN A 105 -13.79 -23.72 9.05
N ILE A 106 -13.85 -22.54 9.66
CA ILE A 106 -15.00 -22.10 10.48
C ILE A 106 -16.28 -22.11 9.64
N LYS A 107 -16.26 -21.44 8.47
CA LYS A 107 -17.42 -21.40 7.55
C LYS A 107 -17.88 -22.80 7.13
N ARG A 108 -16.94 -23.68 6.82
CA ARG A 108 -17.25 -25.08 6.46
C ARG A 108 -17.80 -25.88 7.62
N ARG A 109 -17.31 -25.66 8.84
CA ARG A 109 -17.85 -26.31 10.04
C ARG A 109 -19.28 -25.86 10.34
N PHE A 110 -19.65 -24.62 10.03
CA PHE A 110 -21.06 -24.18 10.08
C PHE A 110 -21.91 -25.00 9.12
N LEU A 111 -21.47 -25.15 7.87
CA LEU A 111 -22.18 -25.98 6.88
C LEU A 111 -22.33 -27.43 7.37
N TYR A 112 -21.27 -28.02 7.94
CA TYR A 112 -21.36 -29.36 8.54
C TYR A 112 -22.32 -29.41 9.72
N TYR A 113 -22.33 -28.40 10.57
CA TYR A 113 -23.29 -28.31 11.67
C TYR A 113 -24.73 -28.32 11.15
N ASP A 114 -25.05 -27.55 10.12
CA ASP A 114 -26.40 -27.47 9.55
C ASP A 114 -26.82 -28.81 8.94
N ILE A 115 -25.95 -29.42 8.12
CA ILE A 115 -26.20 -30.74 7.52
C ILE A 115 -26.42 -31.79 8.62
N LEU A 116 -25.50 -31.91 9.58
CA LEU A 116 -25.59 -32.91 10.66
C LEU A 116 -26.83 -32.69 11.53
N SER A 117 -27.21 -31.44 11.76
CA SER A 117 -28.40 -31.06 12.51
C SER A 117 -29.69 -31.50 11.81
N VAL A 118 -29.77 -31.32 10.48
CA VAL A 118 -30.90 -31.77 9.66
C VAL A 118 -31.03 -33.29 9.70
N HIS A 119 -29.90 -34.01 9.68
CA HIS A 119 -29.87 -35.47 9.76
C HIS A 119 -30.07 -36.02 11.18
N GLY A 120 -30.33 -35.18 12.19
CA GLY A 120 -30.54 -35.61 13.57
C GLY A 120 -29.27 -36.05 14.32
N LEU A 121 -28.09 -35.91 13.73
CA LEU A 121 -26.77 -36.30 14.30
C LEU A 121 -26.26 -35.25 15.32
N ASN A 122 -27.05 -35.06 16.37
CA ASN A 122 -26.92 -33.92 17.29
C ASN A 122 -25.56 -33.85 18.01
N ASN A 123 -24.97 -34.97 18.41
CA ASN A 123 -23.68 -34.98 19.12
C ASN A 123 -22.53 -34.53 18.19
N LEU A 124 -22.54 -34.99 16.94
CA LEU A 124 -21.56 -34.57 15.94
C LEU A 124 -21.74 -33.09 15.57
N ALA A 125 -22.99 -32.64 15.45
CA ALA A 125 -23.30 -31.23 15.23
C ALA A 125 -22.77 -30.35 16.39
N LEU A 126 -23.04 -30.73 17.65
CA LEU A 126 -22.52 -30.01 18.83
C LEU A 126 -21.00 -30.00 18.90
N ASN A 127 -20.32 -31.09 18.51
CA ASN A 127 -18.86 -31.13 18.43
C ASN A 127 -18.32 -30.15 17.40
N SER A 128 -18.92 -30.09 16.20
CA SER A 128 -18.57 -29.08 15.19
C SER A 128 -18.74 -27.66 15.73
N LEU A 129 -19.83 -27.39 16.44
CA LEU A 129 -20.12 -26.09 17.03
C LEU A 129 -19.12 -25.69 18.12
N ASN A 130 -18.72 -26.64 18.98
CA ASN A 130 -17.68 -26.40 19.99
C ASN A 130 -16.31 -26.10 19.36
N GLN A 131 -15.97 -26.79 18.27
CA GLN A 131 -14.74 -26.51 17.53
C GLN A 131 -14.77 -25.12 16.87
N ILE A 132 -15.92 -24.69 16.33
CA ILE A 132 -16.11 -23.32 15.84
C ILE A 132 -15.87 -22.31 16.96
N ILE A 133 -16.52 -22.49 18.12
CA ILE A 133 -16.39 -21.59 19.27
C ILE A 133 -14.93 -21.46 19.70
N LYS A 134 -14.22 -22.59 19.82
CA LYS A 134 -12.80 -22.61 20.19
C LYS A 134 -11.95 -21.81 19.19
N SER A 135 -12.08 -22.12 17.90
CA SER A 135 -11.29 -21.48 16.83
C SER A 135 -11.61 -19.98 16.72
N ALA A 136 -12.89 -19.61 16.83
CA ALA A 136 -13.32 -18.22 16.74
C ALA A 136 -12.88 -17.38 17.96
N LYS A 137 -12.82 -17.96 19.17
CA LYS A 137 -12.25 -17.31 20.36
C LYS A 137 -10.74 -17.06 20.18
N GLU A 138 -9.99 -18.07 19.77
CA GLU A 138 -8.54 -17.99 19.59
C GLU A 138 -8.13 -16.96 18.52
N LEU A 139 -8.94 -16.81 17.48
CA LEU A 139 -8.70 -15.89 16.36
C LEU A 139 -9.38 -14.52 16.49
N GLU A 140 -10.13 -14.28 17.57
CA GLU A 140 -10.91 -13.05 17.78
C GLU A 140 -11.86 -12.76 16.60
N TYR A 141 -12.56 -13.80 16.12
CA TYR A 141 -13.62 -13.72 15.10
C TYR A 141 -15.00 -13.64 15.79
N TYR A 142 -15.28 -12.50 16.42
CA TYR A 142 -16.44 -12.35 17.30
C TYR A 142 -17.79 -12.54 16.58
N ASP A 143 -17.92 -12.18 15.29
CA ASP A 143 -19.18 -12.36 14.56
C ASP A 143 -19.56 -13.84 14.44
N TYR A 144 -18.60 -14.69 14.02
CA TYR A 144 -18.80 -16.14 13.94
C TYR A 144 -18.94 -16.78 15.31
N LEU A 145 -18.24 -16.25 16.32
CA LEU A 145 -18.37 -16.71 17.70
C LEU A 145 -19.78 -16.47 18.24
N LEU A 146 -20.34 -15.27 18.03
CA LEU A 146 -21.69 -14.91 18.47
C LEU A 146 -22.75 -15.76 17.76
N ILE A 147 -22.61 -15.98 16.45
CA ILE A 147 -23.51 -16.90 15.72
C ILE A 147 -23.44 -18.30 16.33
N ALA A 148 -22.23 -18.81 16.60
CA ALA A 148 -22.05 -20.15 17.17
C ALA A 148 -22.62 -20.26 18.59
N LEU A 149 -22.41 -19.26 19.45
CA LEU A 149 -22.92 -19.22 20.82
C LEU A 149 -24.44 -19.12 20.85
N ASN A 150 -25.05 -18.24 20.04
CA ASN A 150 -26.51 -18.15 19.93
C ASN A 150 -27.13 -19.46 19.43
N THR A 151 -26.51 -20.08 18.42
CA THR A 151 -26.92 -21.39 17.91
C THR A 151 -26.84 -22.46 19.00
N LYS A 152 -25.77 -22.44 19.81
CA LYS A 152 -25.57 -23.36 20.92
C LYS A 152 -26.60 -23.14 22.04
N LEU A 153 -26.92 -21.87 22.35
CA LEU A 153 -27.92 -21.48 23.34
C LEU A 153 -29.29 -22.06 22.98
N VAL A 154 -29.75 -21.85 21.74
CA VAL A 154 -31.05 -22.36 21.25
C VAL A 154 -31.13 -23.89 21.27
N ARG A 155 -30.01 -24.57 21.01
CA ARG A 155 -29.94 -26.04 21.06
C ARG A 155 -29.95 -26.59 22.48
N LEU A 156 -29.25 -25.94 23.39
CA LEU A 156 -29.12 -26.37 24.78
C LEU A 156 -30.32 -25.98 25.64
N SER A 157 -31.02 -24.89 25.33
CA SER A 157 -32.27 -24.51 26.02
C SER A 157 -33.35 -25.59 25.92
N ARG A 158 -33.32 -26.40 24.85
CA ARG A 158 -34.24 -27.52 24.64
C ARG A 158 -33.87 -28.79 25.40
N ARG A 159 -32.66 -28.90 25.98
CA ARG A 159 -32.09 -30.19 26.44
C ARG A 159 -31.27 -30.14 27.73
N SER A 160 -30.99 -28.98 28.31
CA SER A 160 -30.09 -28.84 29.46
C SER A 160 -30.59 -27.83 30.51
N GLY A 161 -30.13 -27.97 31.75
CA GLY A 161 -30.58 -27.15 32.88
C GLY A 161 -30.11 -25.69 32.85
N MET A 162 -30.85 -24.82 33.55
CA MET A 162 -30.71 -23.35 33.59
C MET A 162 -29.27 -22.83 33.81
N ILE A 163 -28.45 -23.54 34.58
CA ILE A 163 -27.06 -23.14 34.89
C ILE A 163 -26.15 -23.15 33.64
N LYS A 164 -26.34 -24.09 32.72
CA LYS A 164 -25.56 -24.12 31.46
C LYS A 164 -26.02 -23.03 30.49
N PHE A 165 -27.28 -22.64 30.59
CA PHE A 165 -27.89 -21.58 29.78
C PHE A 165 -27.37 -20.20 30.20
N SER A 166 -27.35 -19.88 31.50
CA SER A 166 -26.89 -18.59 32.00
C SER A 166 -25.43 -18.30 31.62
N LYS A 167 -24.55 -19.30 31.75
CA LYS A 167 -23.13 -19.17 31.37
C LYS A 167 -22.93 -18.85 29.89
N ILE A 168 -23.72 -19.45 29.00
CA ILE A 168 -23.62 -19.16 27.56
C ILE A 168 -24.16 -17.76 27.27
N HIS A 169 -25.21 -17.33 27.97
CA HIS A 169 -25.74 -15.98 27.85
C HIS A 169 -24.72 -14.92 28.30
N GLU A 170 -24.06 -15.12 29.45
CA GLU A 170 -22.97 -14.26 29.92
C GLU A 170 -21.82 -14.18 28.91
N GLU A 171 -21.44 -15.32 28.30
CA GLU A 171 -20.45 -15.32 27.21
C GLU A 171 -20.92 -14.49 26.00
N ILE A 172 -22.20 -14.62 25.59
CA ILE A 172 -22.76 -13.84 24.48
C ILE A 172 -22.69 -12.34 24.78
N GLU A 173 -23.07 -11.90 25.99
CA GLU A 173 -22.99 -10.50 26.38
C GLU A 173 -21.56 -9.97 26.34
N PHE A 174 -20.61 -10.72 26.92
CA PHE A 174 -19.20 -10.35 26.92
C PHE A 174 -18.64 -10.22 25.50
N TYR A 175 -18.87 -11.22 24.64
CA TYR A 175 -18.36 -11.20 23.26
C TYR A 175 -19.12 -10.24 22.34
N SER A 176 -20.35 -9.87 22.69
CA SER A 176 -21.09 -8.81 21.99
C SER A 176 -20.39 -7.46 22.19
N ARG A 177 -20.04 -7.14 23.44
CA ARG A 177 -19.22 -5.94 23.75
C ARG A 177 -17.86 -5.97 23.05
N CYS A 178 -17.20 -7.14 23.02
CA CYS A 178 -15.95 -7.31 22.28
C CYS A 178 -16.11 -7.04 20.77
N SER A 179 -17.20 -7.51 20.15
CA SER A 179 -17.49 -7.25 18.72
C SER A 179 -17.71 -5.76 18.46
N ILE A 180 -18.49 -5.08 19.30
CA ILE A 180 -18.74 -3.64 19.17
C ILE A 180 -17.43 -2.85 19.25
N ALA A 181 -16.61 -3.12 20.26
CA ALA A 181 -15.32 -2.44 20.43
C ALA A 181 -14.37 -2.69 19.25
N LEU A 182 -14.31 -3.93 18.74
CA LEU A 182 -13.49 -4.25 17.58
C LEU A 182 -14.00 -3.58 16.30
N ASN A 183 -15.31 -3.50 16.10
CA ASN A 183 -15.91 -2.82 14.95
C ASN A 183 -15.64 -1.32 14.99
N LYS A 184 -15.73 -0.70 16.18
CA LYS A 184 -15.30 0.70 16.39
C LYS A 184 -13.83 0.89 16.02
N ALA A 185 -12.94 0.01 16.48
CA ALA A 185 -11.53 0.07 16.14
C ALA A 185 -11.28 -0.05 14.62
N ASN A 186 -11.93 -0.99 13.95
CA ASN A 186 -11.82 -1.16 12.49
C ASN A 186 -12.36 0.06 11.73
N TYR A 187 -13.47 0.63 12.18
CA TYR A 187 -14.04 1.85 11.60
C TYR A 187 -13.06 3.02 11.68
N LEU A 188 -12.50 3.27 12.86
CA LEU A 188 -11.54 4.36 13.07
C LEU A 188 -10.30 4.18 12.17
N LEU A 189 -9.74 2.98 12.10
CA LEU A 189 -8.62 2.69 11.21
C LEU A 189 -8.96 2.94 9.74
N ALA A 190 -10.12 2.46 9.28
CA ALA A 190 -10.55 2.64 7.89
C ALA A 190 -10.76 4.13 7.57
N TYR A 191 -11.41 4.86 8.48
CA TYR A 191 -11.65 6.29 8.37
C TYR A 191 -10.34 7.08 8.25
N TYR A 192 -9.41 6.94 9.18
CA TYR A 192 -8.15 7.69 9.13
C TYR A 192 -7.20 7.23 8.04
N THR A 193 -7.23 5.96 7.64
CA THR A 193 -6.50 5.49 6.45
C THR A 193 -7.08 6.11 5.17
N SER A 194 -8.40 6.26 5.09
CA SER A 194 -9.04 6.89 3.94
C SER A 194 -8.70 8.39 3.84
N LEU A 195 -8.66 9.10 4.97
CA LEU A 195 -8.21 10.50 5.04
C LEU A 195 -6.74 10.65 4.63
N LYS A 196 -5.86 9.73 5.06
CA LYS A 196 -4.47 9.69 4.61
C LYS A 196 -4.35 9.50 3.09
N ASN A 197 -5.22 8.69 2.50
CA ASN A 197 -5.19 8.42 1.06
C ASN A 197 -5.89 9.50 0.21
N SER A 198 -6.82 10.28 0.76
CA SER A 198 -7.51 11.37 0.04
C SER A 198 -6.61 12.59 -0.19
N GLY A 199 -5.45 12.68 0.48
CA GLY A 199 -4.55 13.83 0.40
C GLY A 199 -5.03 15.04 1.21
N GLU A 200 -6.11 14.90 1.98
CA GLU A 200 -6.61 15.90 2.93
C GLU A 200 -5.76 15.98 4.22
N GLU A 201 -4.65 15.23 4.28
CA GLU A 201 -3.63 15.26 5.35
C GLU A 201 -3.15 16.69 5.67
N TYR A 202 -3.20 17.62 4.70
CA TYR A 202 -2.67 18.98 4.86
C TYR A 202 -3.68 19.99 5.40
N THR A 203 -4.98 19.71 5.37
CA THR A 203 -6.02 20.71 5.68
C THR A 203 -6.63 20.57 7.08
N SER A 204 -6.46 19.43 7.75
CA SER A 204 -7.03 19.25 9.09
C SER A 204 -6.15 18.39 9.99
N GLN A 205 -5.51 19.00 11.00
CA GLN A 205 -5.02 18.28 12.16
C GLN A 205 -6.22 17.75 12.93
N TYR A 206 -6.49 16.45 12.85
CA TYR A 206 -7.54 15.82 13.66
C TYR A 206 -6.96 15.37 15.00
N ASP A 207 -7.63 15.72 16.09
CA ASP A 207 -7.31 15.26 17.43
C ASP A 207 -7.99 13.91 17.71
N LEU A 208 -7.19 12.87 17.93
CA LEU A 208 -7.65 11.50 18.21
C LEU A 208 -7.74 11.17 19.71
N THR A 209 -7.50 12.14 20.58
CA THR A 209 -7.32 11.89 22.03
C THR A 209 -8.53 11.16 22.63
N SER A 210 -9.75 11.57 22.29
CA SER A 210 -10.98 10.99 22.85
C SER A 210 -11.22 9.54 22.38
N GLU A 211 -10.93 9.27 21.11
CA GLU A 211 -11.06 7.99 20.46
C GLU A 211 -10.03 6.99 20.98
N ILE A 212 -8.79 7.44 21.16
CA ILE A 212 -7.69 6.68 21.75
C ILE A 212 -8.04 6.29 23.19
N GLN A 213 -8.46 7.25 24.02
CA GLN A 213 -8.86 6.96 25.42
C GLN A 213 -10.00 5.95 25.49
N THR A 214 -11.00 6.07 24.62
CA THR A 214 -12.10 5.09 24.60
C THR A 214 -11.61 3.69 24.21
N LEU A 215 -10.74 3.60 23.19
CA LEU A 215 -10.18 2.32 22.77
C LEU A 215 -9.22 1.71 23.78
N GLU A 216 -8.53 2.51 24.59
CA GLU A 216 -7.72 2.04 25.71
C GLU A 216 -8.59 1.34 26.76
N LEU A 217 -9.72 1.95 27.14
CA LEU A 217 -10.69 1.35 28.05
C LEU A 217 -11.24 0.03 27.48
N ASP A 218 -11.63 0.03 26.20
CA ASP A 218 -12.10 -1.16 25.50
C ASP A 218 -11.03 -2.26 25.43
N CYS A 219 -9.77 -1.88 25.18
CA CYS A 219 -8.63 -2.80 25.13
C CYS A 219 -8.38 -3.43 26.50
N ASN A 220 -8.45 -2.65 27.57
CA ASN A 220 -8.28 -3.12 28.94
C ASN A 220 -9.40 -4.07 29.38
N PHE A 221 -10.64 -3.77 29.00
CA PHE A 221 -11.80 -4.62 29.26
C PHE A 221 -11.74 -5.94 28.47
N THR A 222 -11.55 -5.86 27.16
CA THR A 222 -11.61 -7.04 26.25
C THR A 222 -10.34 -7.88 26.27
N LYS A 223 -9.19 -7.28 26.58
CA LYS A 223 -7.84 -7.85 26.42
C LYS A 223 -7.56 -8.34 24.98
N SER A 224 -8.30 -7.84 23.99
CA SER A 224 -8.15 -8.21 22.58
C SER A 224 -6.83 -7.70 22.02
N ASN A 225 -6.11 -8.60 21.33
CA ASN A 225 -4.88 -8.21 20.65
C ASN A 225 -5.16 -7.41 19.38
N ARG A 226 -6.31 -7.62 18.72
CA ARG A 226 -6.71 -6.85 17.54
C ARG A 226 -7.04 -5.40 17.91
N ILE A 227 -7.79 -5.20 19.00
CA ILE A 227 -8.07 -3.84 19.51
C ILE A 227 -6.76 -3.16 19.93
N ARG A 228 -5.88 -3.88 20.64
CA ARG A 228 -4.55 -3.35 20.99
C ARG A 228 -3.72 -2.97 19.76
N SER A 229 -3.75 -3.78 18.71
CA SER A 229 -3.05 -3.47 17.46
C SER A 229 -3.60 -2.20 16.82
N ALA A 230 -4.93 -2.05 16.77
CA ALA A 230 -5.57 -0.83 16.28
C ALA A 230 -5.20 0.42 17.10
N LEU A 231 -5.13 0.28 18.42
CA LEU A 231 -4.69 1.34 19.32
C LEU A 231 -3.27 1.83 18.98
N TYR A 232 -2.31 0.91 18.80
CA TYR A 232 -0.95 1.27 18.39
C TYR A 232 -0.93 2.07 17.07
N TYR A 233 -1.73 1.68 16.08
CA TYR A 233 -1.82 2.42 14.82
C TYR A 233 -2.41 3.82 15.00
N LEU A 234 -3.49 3.97 15.77
CA LEU A 234 -4.13 5.27 16.00
C LEU A 234 -3.22 6.23 16.77
N ILE A 235 -2.51 5.75 17.79
CA ILE A 235 -1.49 6.54 18.49
C ILE A 235 -0.38 6.97 17.51
N GLY A 236 0.07 6.06 16.64
CA GLY A 236 1.05 6.38 15.61
C GLY A 236 0.57 7.44 14.60
N ILE A 237 -0.71 7.40 14.23
CA ILE A 237 -1.35 8.43 13.38
C ILE A 237 -1.40 9.77 14.11
N GLN A 238 -1.82 9.79 15.39
CA GLN A 238 -1.85 11.01 16.21
C GLN A 238 -0.46 11.68 16.26
N PHE A 239 0.57 10.91 16.60
CA PHE A 239 1.94 11.42 16.64
C PHE A 239 2.41 11.91 15.27
N SER A 240 2.05 11.22 14.19
CA SER A 240 2.37 11.68 12.84
C SER A 240 1.67 13.01 12.50
N ASN A 241 0.40 13.19 12.89
CA ASN A 241 -0.37 14.43 12.68
C ASN A 241 0.24 15.61 13.45
N LEU A 242 0.72 15.35 14.67
CA LEU A 242 1.41 16.31 15.52
C LEU A 242 2.88 16.52 15.12
N LYS A 243 3.36 15.86 14.06
CA LYS A 243 4.77 15.87 13.61
C LYS A 243 5.77 15.37 14.68
N GLN A 244 5.31 14.59 15.65
CA GLN A 244 6.09 13.94 16.71
C GLN A 244 6.64 12.58 16.24
N PHE A 245 7.54 12.60 15.25
CA PHE A 245 7.96 11.37 14.56
C PHE A 245 8.79 10.41 15.44
N GLU A 246 9.54 10.93 16.42
CA GLU A 246 10.30 10.11 17.37
C GLU A 246 9.36 9.34 18.33
N ASP A 247 8.28 9.98 18.79
CA ASP A 247 7.26 9.33 19.62
C ASP A 247 6.49 8.27 18.82
N ALA A 248 6.13 8.59 17.56
CA ALA A 248 5.53 7.63 16.64
C ALA A 248 6.41 6.38 16.47
N LYS A 249 7.73 6.59 16.25
CA LYS A 249 8.70 5.51 16.11
C LYS A 249 8.77 4.65 17.37
N THR A 250 8.85 5.26 18.55
CA THR A 250 8.86 4.56 19.84
C THR A 250 7.60 3.72 20.04
N ASN A 251 6.44 4.27 19.71
CA ASN A 251 5.17 3.56 19.75
C ASN A 251 5.17 2.30 18.84
N PHE A 252 5.68 2.41 17.61
CA PHE A 252 5.77 1.27 16.70
C PHE A 252 6.84 0.23 17.10
N TYR A 253 7.94 0.64 17.73
CA TYR A 253 8.88 -0.34 18.33
C TYR A 253 8.24 -1.11 19.48
N ASN A 254 7.48 -0.43 20.34
CA ASN A 254 6.70 -1.08 21.40
C ASN A 254 5.69 -2.06 20.81
N PHE A 255 5.02 -1.68 19.72
CA PHE A 255 4.13 -2.56 19.00
C PHE A 255 4.84 -3.79 18.42
N TYR A 256 6.01 -3.58 17.78
CA TYR A 256 6.84 -4.66 17.25
C TYR A 256 7.27 -5.65 18.35
N ALA A 257 7.70 -5.14 19.51
CA ALA A 257 8.04 -5.96 20.68
C ALA A 257 6.82 -6.76 21.19
N HIS A 258 5.64 -6.14 21.21
CA HIS A 258 4.38 -6.81 21.55
C HIS A 258 4.05 -7.94 20.56
N LEU A 259 4.13 -7.67 19.26
CA LEU A 259 3.91 -8.66 18.20
C LEU A 259 4.88 -9.84 18.30
N LYS A 260 6.16 -9.58 18.64
CA LYS A 260 7.15 -10.65 18.85
C LYS A 260 6.76 -11.60 19.98
N LYS A 261 6.21 -11.10 21.08
CA LYS A 261 5.76 -11.90 22.24
C LYS A 261 4.47 -12.69 21.99
N ARG A 262 3.70 -12.35 20.96
CA ARG A 262 2.43 -13.04 20.63
C ARG A 262 2.71 -14.46 20.14
N SER A 263 2.08 -15.45 20.79
CA SER A 263 2.15 -16.88 20.44
C SER A 263 1.43 -17.21 19.12
N ASN A 264 0.40 -16.43 18.79
CA ASN A 264 -0.45 -16.66 17.63
C ASN A 264 0.26 -16.15 16.35
N LYS A 265 0.76 -17.06 15.52
CA LYS A 265 1.73 -16.78 14.44
C LYS A 265 1.22 -15.87 13.30
N GLN A 266 -0.08 -15.61 13.16
CA GLN A 266 -0.60 -15.20 11.84
C GLN A 266 -1.38 -13.89 11.74
N SER A 267 -2.17 -13.50 12.75
CA SER A 267 -2.49 -12.06 12.92
C SER A 267 -1.19 -11.27 12.95
N LYS A 268 -0.18 -11.88 13.60
CA LYS A 268 1.18 -11.39 13.65
C LYS A 268 1.76 -11.05 12.28
N ASN A 269 1.63 -11.84 11.21
CA ASN A 269 2.34 -11.50 9.95
C ASN A 269 1.81 -10.26 9.22
N ASN A 270 0.49 -10.07 9.14
CA ASN A 270 -0.07 -8.86 8.52
C ASN A 270 0.14 -7.64 9.43
N ASP A 271 -0.09 -7.79 10.73
CA ASP A 271 0.16 -6.73 11.71
C ASP A 271 1.66 -6.39 11.74
N LEU A 272 2.54 -7.38 11.57
CA LEU A 272 4.00 -7.24 11.52
C LEU A 272 4.45 -6.57 10.23
N LEU A 273 3.89 -6.95 9.08
CA LEU A 273 4.14 -6.28 7.81
C LEU A 273 3.78 -4.80 7.93
N SER A 274 2.56 -4.51 8.35
CA SER A 274 2.09 -3.14 8.53
C SER A 274 2.89 -2.39 9.60
N CYS A 275 3.26 -3.03 10.71
CA CYS A 275 4.12 -2.44 11.74
C CYS A 275 5.51 -2.11 11.21
N LEU A 276 6.17 -3.04 10.52
CA LEU A 276 7.50 -2.84 9.93
C LEU A 276 7.48 -1.77 8.83
N LEU A 277 6.41 -1.69 8.04
CA LEU A 277 6.23 -0.62 7.06
C LEU A 277 6.16 0.75 7.73
N ASN A 278 5.37 0.86 8.81
CA ASN A 278 5.29 2.11 9.58
C ASN A 278 6.63 2.45 10.26
N ILE A 279 7.33 1.48 10.86
CA ILE A 279 8.67 1.70 11.41
C ILE A 279 9.59 2.24 10.31
N SER A 280 9.63 1.58 9.15
CA SER A 280 10.47 2.00 8.03
C SER A 280 10.11 3.41 7.55
N GLU A 281 8.82 3.74 7.48
CA GLU A 281 8.33 5.09 7.17
C GLU A 281 8.84 6.14 8.17
N PHE A 282 8.74 5.88 9.48
CA PHE A 282 9.22 6.82 10.51
C PHE A 282 10.75 6.90 10.57
N GLU A 283 11.48 5.82 10.27
CA GLU A 283 12.93 5.87 10.11
C GLU A 283 13.34 6.74 8.93
N ILE A 284 12.63 6.67 7.80
CA ILE A 284 12.87 7.56 6.64
C ILE A 284 12.59 9.02 7.02
N LYS A 285 11.46 9.28 7.68
CA LYS A 285 11.08 10.61 8.19
C LYS A 285 12.16 11.19 9.14
N THR A 286 12.75 10.35 9.97
CA THR A 286 13.82 10.76 10.91
C THR A 286 15.23 10.69 10.29
N TYR A 287 15.34 10.56 8.96
CA TYR A 287 16.59 10.47 8.19
C TYR A 287 17.51 9.29 8.59
N GLU A 288 16.95 8.22 9.14
CA GLU A 288 17.62 6.98 9.53
C GLU A 288 17.51 5.90 8.43
N PHE A 289 17.87 6.26 7.20
CA PHE A 289 17.67 5.41 5.99
C PHE A 289 18.25 3.99 6.10
N ARG A 290 19.41 3.80 6.74
CA ARG A 290 20.00 2.46 6.92
C ARG A 290 19.17 1.57 7.86
N LYS A 291 18.53 2.16 8.87
CA LYS A 291 17.61 1.40 9.76
C LYS A 291 16.34 1.04 9.01
N ALA A 292 15.80 1.95 8.20
CA ALA A 292 14.66 1.65 7.33
C ALA A 292 14.94 0.45 6.42
N LEU A 293 16.12 0.43 5.77
CA LEU A 293 16.56 -0.70 4.93
C LEU A 293 16.63 -2.03 5.70
N PHE A 294 17.14 -2.02 6.93
CA PHE A 294 17.14 -3.22 7.79
C PHE A 294 15.72 -3.76 8.03
N TYR A 295 14.75 -2.90 8.30
CA TYR A 295 13.36 -3.34 8.48
C TYR A 295 12.70 -3.80 7.19
N PHE A 296 13.09 -3.25 6.04
CA PHE A 296 12.65 -3.79 4.76
C PHE A 296 13.20 -5.20 4.48
N GLU A 297 14.42 -5.51 4.91
CA GLU A 297 14.95 -6.89 4.83
C GLU A 297 14.17 -7.86 5.74
N GLU A 298 13.69 -7.38 6.90
CA GLU A 298 12.79 -8.15 7.75
C GLU A 298 11.43 -8.38 7.07
N ILE A 299 10.92 -7.40 6.31
CA ILE A 299 9.69 -7.53 5.53
C ILE A 299 9.87 -8.55 4.39
N ASP A 300 11.01 -8.57 3.71
CA ASP A 300 11.27 -9.51 2.61
C ASP A 300 11.23 -10.98 3.07
N LYS A 301 11.47 -11.23 4.37
CA LYS A 301 11.34 -12.56 4.99
C LYS A 301 9.88 -12.99 5.19
N LEU A 302 8.92 -12.06 5.07
CA LEU A 302 7.49 -12.34 5.21
C LEU A 302 6.92 -12.83 3.88
N LYS A 303 6.36 -14.05 3.87
CA LYS A 303 5.70 -14.65 2.68
C LYS A 303 4.30 -14.06 2.35
N VAL A 304 4.00 -12.82 2.77
CA VAL A 304 2.63 -12.26 2.75
C VAL A 304 2.53 -10.93 2.01
N VAL A 305 3.60 -10.51 1.33
CA VAL A 305 3.62 -9.25 0.59
C VAL A 305 2.81 -9.41 -0.71
N ASN A 306 1.64 -8.77 -0.77
CA ASN A 306 0.90 -8.66 -2.03
C ASN A 306 1.63 -7.72 -3.01
N LYS A 307 1.27 -7.78 -4.30
CA LYS A 307 1.97 -7.01 -5.34
C LYS A 307 1.94 -5.49 -5.09
N PHE A 308 0.80 -4.96 -4.63
CA PHE A 308 0.66 -3.54 -4.29
C PHE A 308 1.64 -3.10 -3.18
N ASN A 309 1.74 -3.87 -2.09
CA ASN A 309 2.67 -3.59 -1.01
C ASN A 309 4.13 -3.74 -1.49
N LEU A 310 4.40 -4.68 -2.39
CA LEU A 310 5.72 -4.86 -2.98
C LEU A 310 6.18 -3.61 -3.75
N ASP A 311 5.27 -2.97 -4.50
CA ASP A 311 5.57 -1.72 -5.21
C ASP A 311 5.88 -0.58 -4.24
N ILE A 312 5.09 -0.43 -3.17
CA ILE A 312 5.36 0.55 -2.11
C ILE A 312 6.74 0.29 -1.47
N ILE A 313 7.05 -0.95 -1.12
CA ILE A 313 8.33 -1.33 -0.51
C ILE A 313 9.49 -1.01 -1.44
N ASN A 314 9.40 -1.39 -2.71
CA ASN A 314 10.45 -1.15 -3.69
C ASN A 314 10.68 0.35 -3.93
N GLU A 315 9.61 1.15 -3.93
CA GLU A 315 9.69 2.61 -4.00
C GLU A 315 10.38 3.21 -2.77
N MET A 316 10.01 2.79 -1.56
CA MET A 316 10.67 3.27 -0.35
C MET A 316 12.14 2.83 -0.28
N LYS A 317 12.48 1.61 -0.72
CA LYS A 317 13.87 1.15 -0.86
C LYS A 317 14.64 2.01 -1.86
N PHE A 318 14.05 2.29 -3.03
CA PHE A 318 14.64 3.20 -4.03
C PHE A 318 14.98 4.55 -3.38
N LEU A 319 14.03 5.17 -2.68
CA LEU A 319 14.23 6.46 -2.02
C LEU A 319 15.32 6.40 -0.92
N CYS A 320 15.39 5.31 -0.16
CA CYS A 320 16.45 5.14 0.84
C CYS A 320 17.84 5.05 0.20
N PHE A 321 18.00 4.22 -0.84
CA PHE A 321 19.28 4.08 -1.54
C PHE A 321 19.66 5.37 -2.27
N LEU A 322 18.69 6.07 -2.86
CA LEU A 322 18.90 7.38 -3.48
C LEU A 322 19.45 8.37 -2.44
N SER A 323 18.80 8.49 -1.28
CA SER A 323 19.22 9.39 -0.20
C SER A 323 20.58 9.04 0.41
N LEU A 324 20.99 7.77 0.35
CA LEU A 324 22.33 7.35 0.77
C LEU A 324 23.40 7.63 -0.30
N GLY A 325 23.00 7.95 -1.53
CA GLY A 325 23.88 8.09 -2.70
C GLY A 325 24.29 6.75 -3.32
N GLU A 326 23.64 5.65 -2.95
CA GLU A 326 23.91 4.31 -3.47
C GLU A 326 23.15 4.10 -4.80
N ILE A 327 23.55 4.84 -5.84
CA ILE A 327 22.81 4.98 -7.12
C ILE A 327 22.58 3.63 -7.83
N SER A 328 23.53 2.71 -7.79
CA SER A 328 23.39 1.38 -8.42
C SER A 328 22.25 0.56 -7.80
N MET A 329 22.11 0.63 -6.47
CA MET A 329 21.02 -0.03 -5.75
C MET A 329 19.68 0.68 -5.98
N ALA A 330 19.68 2.02 -6.03
CA ALA A 330 18.49 2.78 -6.41
C ALA A 330 17.98 2.38 -7.81
N GLN A 331 18.86 2.31 -8.81
CA GLN A 331 18.52 1.85 -10.16
C GLN A 331 17.95 0.42 -10.18
N LYS A 332 18.50 -0.50 -9.37
CA LYS A 332 17.99 -1.87 -9.26
C LYS A 332 16.52 -1.87 -8.84
N TYR A 333 16.16 -1.15 -7.77
CA TYR A 333 14.79 -1.12 -7.27
C TYR A 333 13.84 -0.35 -8.21
N LEU A 334 14.31 0.71 -8.87
CA LEU A 334 13.53 1.39 -9.90
C LEU A 334 13.18 0.48 -11.09
N LYS A 335 14.09 -0.42 -11.47
CA LYS A 335 13.82 -1.45 -12.50
C LYS A 335 12.76 -2.45 -12.05
N CYS A 336 12.80 -2.88 -10.79
CA CYS A 336 11.76 -3.76 -10.22
C CYS A 336 10.37 -3.09 -10.27
N LEU A 337 10.29 -1.80 -9.95
CA LEU A 337 9.05 -1.03 -10.06
C LEU A 337 8.47 -1.03 -11.48
N LYS A 338 9.33 -0.82 -12.49
CA LYS A 338 8.90 -0.80 -13.88
C LYS A 338 8.33 -2.13 -14.35
N GLN A 339 8.92 -3.25 -13.93
CA GLN A 339 8.47 -4.60 -14.32
C GLN A 339 7.07 -4.94 -13.79
N ASN A 340 6.69 -4.39 -12.64
CA ASN A 340 5.39 -4.68 -12.03
C ASN A 340 4.21 -3.91 -12.66
N LEU A 341 4.48 -2.84 -13.42
CA LEU A 341 3.48 -1.94 -13.98
C LEU A 341 2.76 -2.44 -15.23
N ASP A 342 3.38 -3.35 -15.98
CA ASP A 342 2.86 -3.83 -17.26
C ASP A 342 1.53 -4.62 -17.11
N GLU A 343 1.00 -4.78 -15.88
CA GLU A 343 -0.19 -5.58 -15.57
C GLU A 343 -1.37 -4.80 -14.95
N PHE A 344 -1.24 -3.49 -14.66
CA PHE A 344 -2.32 -2.68 -14.05
C PHE A 344 -2.65 -1.39 -14.83
N ASP A 345 -3.94 -1.11 -15.00
CA ASP A 345 -4.48 0.07 -15.71
C ASP A 345 -4.30 1.41 -14.96
N HIS A 346 -3.61 1.40 -13.81
CA HIS A 346 -3.14 2.62 -13.10
C HIS A 346 -1.83 3.20 -13.69
N SER A 347 -1.43 2.74 -14.89
CA SER A 347 -0.07 2.81 -15.44
C SER A 347 0.48 4.23 -15.67
N LEU A 348 -0.34 5.23 -15.94
CA LEU A 348 0.18 6.51 -16.46
C LEU A 348 0.81 7.43 -15.40
N PHE A 349 0.21 7.55 -14.22
CA PHE A 349 0.81 8.37 -13.15
C PHE A 349 2.10 7.73 -12.63
N TYR A 350 2.11 6.41 -12.53
CA TYR A 350 3.27 5.67 -12.06
C TYR A 350 4.41 5.70 -13.08
N ASN A 351 4.11 5.62 -14.39
CA ASN A 351 5.10 5.80 -15.45
C ASN A 351 5.73 7.20 -15.45
N ASP A 352 4.93 8.24 -15.17
CA ASP A 352 5.45 9.60 -15.05
C ASP A 352 6.39 9.74 -13.83
N ARG A 353 6.05 9.12 -12.68
CA ARG A 353 6.94 9.08 -11.50
C ARG A 353 8.25 8.35 -11.78
N ILE A 354 8.19 7.19 -12.45
CA ILE A 354 9.39 6.45 -12.87
C ILE A 354 10.24 7.30 -13.82
N SER A 355 9.62 8.03 -14.75
CA SER A 355 10.35 8.92 -15.66
C SER A 355 11.03 10.04 -14.89
N TYR A 356 10.36 10.65 -13.91
CA TYR A 356 10.96 11.62 -13.01
C TYR A 356 12.14 11.04 -12.23
N TYR A 357 12.00 9.83 -11.67
CA TYR A 357 13.08 9.14 -10.95
C TYR A 357 14.30 8.83 -11.83
N ASN A 358 14.08 8.40 -13.07
CA ASN A 358 15.16 8.24 -14.05
C ASN A 358 15.84 9.57 -14.39
N GLY A 359 15.06 10.67 -14.47
CA GLY A 359 15.58 12.02 -14.64
C GLY A 359 16.52 12.43 -13.51
N MET A 360 16.16 12.15 -12.25
CA MET A 360 17.02 12.43 -11.10
C MET A 360 18.32 11.60 -11.11
N ILE A 361 18.24 10.30 -11.39
CA ILE A 361 19.42 9.44 -11.51
C ILE A 361 20.35 9.97 -12.61
N ALA A 362 19.79 10.33 -13.77
CA ALA A 362 20.57 10.91 -14.86
C ALA A 362 21.21 12.25 -14.46
N PHE A 363 20.50 13.09 -13.68
CA PHE A 363 21.06 14.33 -13.14
C PHE A 363 22.26 14.07 -12.21
N PHE A 364 22.16 13.09 -11.31
CA PHE A 364 23.26 12.71 -10.40
C PHE A 364 24.46 12.13 -11.14
N ASN A 365 24.23 11.39 -12.22
CA ASN A 365 25.28 10.88 -13.10
C ASN A 365 25.84 11.94 -14.06
N GLN A 366 25.36 13.19 -13.99
CA GLN A 366 25.73 14.29 -14.89
C GLN A 366 25.36 14.04 -16.36
N GLU A 367 24.42 13.13 -16.61
CA GLU A 367 23.85 12.83 -17.92
C GLU A 367 22.70 13.80 -18.24
N PHE A 368 22.99 15.10 -18.29
CA PHE A 368 21.95 16.14 -18.32
C PHE A 368 21.04 16.06 -19.56
N LYS A 369 21.54 15.60 -20.71
CA LYS A 369 20.72 15.36 -21.91
C LYS A 369 19.69 14.24 -21.67
N SER A 370 20.11 13.13 -21.05
CA SER A 370 19.23 12.03 -20.68
C SER A 370 18.21 12.49 -19.65
N CYS A 371 18.63 13.29 -18.66
CA CYS A 371 17.75 13.92 -17.68
C CYS A 371 16.63 14.71 -18.36
N SER A 372 16.95 15.66 -19.25
CA SER A 372 15.94 16.44 -19.97
C SER A 372 14.98 15.55 -20.76
N ASN A 373 15.49 14.50 -21.45
CA ASN A 373 14.65 13.56 -22.21
C ASN A 373 13.64 12.82 -21.32
N TYR A 374 14.07 12.33 -20.16
CA TYR A 374 13.17 11.69 -19.20
C TYR A 374 12.11 12.66 -18.67
N LEU A 375 12.50 13.91 -18.36
CA LEU A 375 11.56 14.91 -17.88
C LEU A 375 10.56 15.36 -18.94
N PHE A 376 10.92 15.36 -20.23
CA PHE A 376 9.99 15.65 -21.32
C PHE A 376 9.01 14.51 -21.63
N ALA A 377 9.34 13.28 -21.24
CA ALA A 377 8.46 12.13 -21.43
C ALA A 377 7.23 12.15 -20.49
N ILE A 378 7.30 12.94 -19.41
CA ILE A 378 6.23 13.11 -18.43
C ILE A 378 5.07 13.91 -19.06
N LYS A 379 3.84 13.38 -19.02
CA LYS A 379 2.68 13.98 -19.71
C LYS A 379 1.50 14.32 -18.82
N LYS A 380 1.26 13.57 -17.73
CA LYS A 380 0.01 13.62 -16.95
C LYS A 380 0.21 13.99 -15.49
N ILE A 381 1.43 13.90 -14.94
CA ILE A 381 1.73 14.33 -13.57
C ILE A 381 1.28 15.77 -13.30
N ASP A 382 1.38 16.61 -14.32
CA ASP A 382 0.92 18.00 -14.40
C ASP A 382 -0.55 18.23 -14.04
N LYS A 383 -1.40 17.21 -14.18
CA LYS A 383 -2.84 17.31 -13.95
C LYS A 383 -3.27 16.83 -12.57
N ILE A 384 -2.40 16.13 -11.86
CA ILE A 384 -2.75 15.39 -10.64
C ILE A 384 -2.19 16.07 -9.39
N ASN A 385 -0.95 16.60 -9.45
CA ASN A 385 -0.33 17.23 -8.30
C ASN A 385 0.62 18.37 -8.72
N ALA A 386 0.38 19.56 -8.18
CA ALA A 386 1.15 20.76 -8.52
C ALA A 386 2.63 20.68 -8.12
N ASP A 387 2.95 19.98 -7.03
CA ASP A 387 4.31 19.86 -6.49
C ASP A 387 5.22 19.07 -7.43
N TRP A 388 4.69 17.99 -8.02
CA TRP A 388 5.44 17.15 -8.96
C TRP A 388 5.84 17.92 -10.21
N ASN A 389 4.93 18.74 -10.73
CA ASN A 389 5.21 19.61 -11.88
C ASN A 389 6.24 20.69 -11.53
N LEU A 390 6.13 21.32 -10.36
CA LEU A 390 7.10 22.32 -9.90
C LEU A 390 8.51 21.74 -9.77
N CYS A 391 8.64 20.56 -9.16
CA CYS A 391 9.90 19.85 -9.04
C CYS A 391 10.49 19.44 -10.41
N GLN A 392 9.67 18.91 -11.32
CA GLN A 392 10.09 18.60 -12.69
C GLN A 392 10.64 19.84 -13.40
N ARG A 393 9.96 20.98 -13.31
CA ARG A 393 10.40 22.24 -13.93
C ARG A 393 11.72 22.74 -13.35
N ILE A 394 11.87 22.69 -12.03
CA ILE A 394 13.10 23.11 -11.35
C ILE A 394 14.27 22.20 -11.75
N LEU A 395 14.07 20.88 -11.75
CA LEU A 395 15.10 19.94 -12.18
C LEU A 395 15.49 20.14 -13.65
N LEU A 396 14.51 20.46 -14.52
CA LEU A 396 14.79 20.80 -15.91
C LEU A 396 15.64 22.07 -16.02
N ILE A 397 15.29 23.14 -15.29
CA ILE A 397 16.09 24.38 -15.24
C ILE A 397 17.52 24.06 -14.78
N MET A 398 17.66 23.33 -13.68
CA MET A 398 18.97 22.90 -13.16
C MET A 398 19.76 22.15 -14.23
N SER A 399 19.14 21.21 -14.95
CA SER A 399 19.80 20.46 -16.02
C SER A 399 20.30 21.34 -17.17
N TYR A 400 19.59 22.42 -17.51
CA TYR A 400 20.01 23.36 -18.54
C TYR A 400 21.15 24.25 -18.09
N VAL A 401 21.11 24.71 -16.85
CA VAL A 401 22.21 25.48 -16.26
C VAL A 401 23.48 24.64 -16.23
N GLU A 402 23.40 23.39 -15.78
CA GLU A 402 24.53 22.45 -15.79
C GLU A 402 25.05 22.14 -17.20
N SER A 403 24.17 22.11 -18.20
CA SER A 403 24.54 21.89 -19.60
C SER A 403 25.06 23.14 -20.31
N GLY A 404 25.15 24.30 -19.64
CA GLY A 404 25.53 25.57 -20.24
C GLY A 404 24.52 26.13 -21.26
N LYS A 405 23.27 25.65 -21.24
CA LYS A 405 22.21 26.04 -22.19
C LYS A 405 21.39 27.20 -21.62
N SER A 406 22.03 28.36 -21.43
CA SER A 406 21.47 29.54 -20.78
C SER A 406 20.13 30.00 -21.38
N SER A 407 19.98 30.01 -22.71
CA SER A 407 18.73 30.40 -23.37
C SER A 407 17.55 29.48 -23.06
N LEU A 408 17.80 28.17 -22.95
CA LEU A 408 16.76 27.19 -22.57
C LEU A 408 16.43 27.31 -21.08
N ALA A 409 17.42 27.60 -20.24
CA ALA A 409 17.20 27.87 -18.83
C ALA A 409 16.30 29.10 -18.64
N ASP A 410 16.59 30.22 -19.32
CA ASP A 410 15.78 31.45 -19.26
C ASP A 410 14.32 31.21 -19.70
N SER A 411 14.13 30.51 -20.83
CA SER A 411 12.79 30.13 -21.29
C SER A 411 12.04 29.26 -20.27
N SER A 412 12.76 28.35 -19.60
CA SER A 412 12.18 27.46 -18.60
C SER A 412 11.84 28.18 -17.29
N ILE A 413 12.63 29.18 -16.89
CA ILE A 413 12.35 30.06 -15.74
C ILE A 413 11.07 30.86 -15.98
N GLU A 414 10.88 31.39 -17.19
CA GLU A 414 9.65 32.06 -17.58
C GLU A 414 8.44 31.12 -17.57
N ASN A 415 8.61 29.87 -18.02
CA ASN A 415 7.55 28.86 -17.93
C ASN A 415 7.20 28.50 -16.48
N LEU A 416 8.19 28.46 -15.58
CA LEU A 416 7.97 28.27 -14.14
C LEU A 416 7.16 29.42 -13.54
N ARG A 417 7.45 30.68 -13.91
CA ARG A 417 6.66 31.86 -13.51
C ARG A 417 5.19 31.70 -13.85
N LYS A 418 4.89 31.40 -15.12
CA LYS A 418 3.52 31.25 -15.61
C LYS A 418 2.76 30.17 -14.85
N TYR A 419 3.45 29.06 -14.54
CA TYR A 419 2.84 27.96 -13.78
C TYR A 419 2.56 28.34 -12.32
N LEU A 420 3.53 28.96 -11.63
CA LEU A 420 3.38 29.43 -10.24
C LEU A 420 2.27 30.47 -10.06
N ASN A 421 2.06 31.33 -11.06
CA ASN A 421 0.99 32.33 -11.06
C ASN A 421 -0.39 31.75 -11.43
N GLY A 422 -0.44 30.52 -11.92
CA GLY A 422 -1.67 29.78 -12.19
C GLY A 422 -1.85 28.63 -11.19
N LYS A 423 -1.98 27.40 -11.71
CA LYS A 423 -2.22 26.19 -10.90
C LYS A 423 -1.13 25.87 -9.87
N GLY A 424 0.10 26.34 -10.08
CA GLY A 424 1.20 26.14 -9.13
C GLY A 424 1.04 26.94 -7.83
N GLY A 425 0.15 27.95 -7.80
CA GLY A 425 -0.11 28.74 -6.60
C GLY A 425 -0.88 28.00 -5.50
N GLU A 426 -1.54 26.88 -5.84
CA GLU A 426 -2.32 26.03 -4.92
C GLU A 426 -1.46 24.94 -4.25
N SER A 427 -0.16 24.88 -4.58
CA SER A 427 0.80 23.93 -4.00
C SER A 427 1.04 24.19 -2.51
N VAL A 428 1.16 23.13 -1.71
CA VAL A 428 1.58 23.22 -0.30
C VAL A 428 2.97 23.85 -0.19
N LEU A 429 3.82 23.62 -1.18
CA LEU A 429 5.17 24.15 -1.29
C LEU A 429 5.26 25.43 -2.14
N ALA A 430 4.13 26.06 -2.47
CA ALA A 430 4.09 27.21 -3.39
C ALA A 430 5.03 28.33 -2.94
N ASP A 431 5.07 28.64 -1.65
CA ASP A 431 5.93 29.70 -1.11
C ASP A 431 7.41 29.36 -1.25
N LYS A 432 7.81 28.13 -0.91
CA LYS A 432 9.18 27.65 -1.14
C LYS A 432 9.57 27.75 -2.62
N PHE A 433 8.69 27.32 -3.52
CA PHE A 433 8.95 27.38 -4.95
C PHE A 433 8.96 28.81 -5.52
N ARG A 434 8.16 29.73 -4.97
CA ARG A 434 8.23 31.17 -5.29
C ARG A 434 9.59 31.75 -4.89
N MET A 435 10.17 31.31 -3.77
CA MET A 435 11.50 31.73 -3.34
C MET A 435 12.60 31.19 -4.25
N ILE A 436 12.55 29.89 -4.58
CA ILE A 436 13.45 29.28 -5.57
C ILE A 436 13.37 30.03 -6.91
N TYR A 437 12.16 30.32 -7.37
CA TYR A 437 11.93 31.09 -8.59
C TYR A 437 12.56 32.50 -8.53
N LYS A 438 12.42 33.23 -7.42
CA LYS A 438 13.09 34.54 -7.24
C LYS A 438 14.61 34.44 -7.38
N ILE A 439 15.22 33.40 -6.79
CA ILE A 439 16.66 33.15 -6.90
C ILE A 439 17.04 32.86 -8.37
N LEU A 440 16.27 32.03 -9.06
CA LEU A 440 16.51 31.66 -10.46
C LEU A 440 16.41 32.87 -11.42
N ILE A 441 15.47 33.80 -11.22
CA ILE A 441 15.41 35.04 -12.01
C ILE A 441 16.68 35.86 -11.82
N ILE A 442 17.12 36.04 -10.57
CA ILE A 442 18.31 36.86 -10.28
C ILE A 442 19.57 36.19 -10.84
N LEU A 443 19.63 34.85 -10.78
CA LEU A 443 20.66 34.06 -11.44
C LEU A 443 20.69 34.30 -12.95
N SER A 444 19.55 34.25 -13.62
CA SER A 444 19.40 34.55 -15.04
C SER A 444 19.86 35.98 -15.38
N LYS A 445 19.43 36.99 -14.60
CA LYS A 445 19.83 38.40 -14.78
C LYS A 445 21.33 38.63 -14.67
N PHE A 446 22.02 37.85 -13.85
CA PHE A 446 23.47 37.92 -13.70
C PHE A 446 24.22 36.95 -14.63
N GLY A 447 23.59 36.45 -15.70
CA GLY A 447 24.23 35.58 -16.67
C GLY A 447 24.70 34.26 -16.06
N PHE A 448 23.96 33.75 -15.07
CA PHE A 448 24.28 32.56 -14.29
C PHE A 448 25.56 32.66 -13.43
N ASP A 449 25.95 33.88 -13.02
CA ASP A 449 26.98 34.10 -12.00
C ASP A 449 26.44 33.82 -10.59
N PHE A 450 26.71 32.61 -10.10
CA PHE A 450 26.29 32.17 -8.77
C PHE A 450 26.85 33.04 -7.63
N LYS A 451 28.06 33.59 -7.76
CA LYS A 451 28.67 34.40 -6.69
C LYS A 451 27.92 35.72 -6.53
N ARG A 452 27.63 36.41 -7.64
CA ARG A 452 26.82 37.65 -7.62
C ARG A 452 25.41 37.39 -7.11
N THR A 453 24.79 36.30 -7.55
CA THR A 453 23.44 35.92 -7.08
C THR A 453 23.41 35.62 -5.59
N ALA A 454 24.42 34.95 -5.03
CA ALA A 454 24.49 34.65 -3.60
C ALA A 454 24.55 35.91 -2.74
N ILE A 455 25.32 36.92 -3.17
CA ILE A 455 25.40 38.21 -2.48
C ILE A 455 24.03 38.89 -2.44
N GLN A 456 23.31 38.88 -3.56
CA GLN A 456 21.99 39.53 -3.67
C GLN A 456 20.86 38.74 -2.99
N CYS A 457 20.96 37.41 -2.96
CA CYS A 457 19.87 36.51 -2.53
C CYS A 457 20.15 35.76 -1.22
N GLY A 458 21.13 36.20 -0.42
CA GLY A 458 21.57 35.47 0.78
C GLY A 458 20.41 35.12 1.71
N SER A 459 19.55 36.09 2.04
CA SER A 459 18.40 35.86 2.92
C SER A 459 17.37 34.90 2.33
N GLN A 460 17.13 34.92 1.01
CA GLN A 460 16.23 33.96 0.38
C GLN A 460 16.84 32.56 0.34
N LEU A 461 18.15 32.44 0.13
CA LEU A 461 18.85 31.16 0.20
C LEU A 461 18.74 30.56 1.60
N ASP A 462 18.93 31.37 2.64
CA ASP A 462 18.79 30.94 4.03
C ASP A 462 17.37 30.50 4.36
N LEU A 463 16.36 31.20 3.85
CA LEU A 463 14.95 30.84 4.04
C LEU A 463 14.50 29.61 3.24
N VAL A 464 15.11 29.33 2.08
CA VAL A 464 14.87 28.06 1.36
C VAL A 464 15.60 26.90 2.06
N ASP A 465 16.73 27.19 2.72
CA ASP A 465 17.55 26.23 3.47
C ASP A 465 17.05 26.02 4.92
N SER A 466 16.14 26.87 5.41
CA SER A 466 15.60 26.79 6.75
C SER A 466 14.59 25.64 6.85
N ASN A 467 14.82 24.73 7.78
CA ASN A 467 13.92 23.63 8.11
C ASN A 467 12.79 24.11 9.03
N SER A 468 12.09 25.21 8.68
CA SER A 468 10.83 25.49 9.36
C SER A 468 9.91 24.26 9.25
N ILE A 469 9.02 24.09 10.22
CA ILE A 469 8.10 22.95 10.35
C ILE A 469 7.29 22.65 9.06
N ASP A 470 7.27 23.58 8.11
CA ASP A 470 6.59 23.52 6.80
C ASP A 470 7.51 23.20 5.61
N ASN A 471 8.82 23.02 5.84
CA ASN A 471 9.87 22.74 4.84
C ASN A 471 10.43 21.30 4.88
N TYR A 472 9.75 20.41 5.62
CA TYR A 472 10.14 19.05 5.89
C TYR A 472 10.40 18.20 4.63
N PHE A 473 11.43 17.35 4.65
CA PHE A 473 11.62 16.30 3.65
C PHE A 473 10.50 15.27 3.80
N ASP A 474 9.47 15.40 2.98
CA ASP A 474 8.51 14.34 2.78
C ASP A 474 9.08 13.37 1.73
N TYR A 475 9.29 12.11 2.10
CA TYR A 475 9.78 11.09 1.18
C TYR A 475 8.81 10.80 0.03
N ARG A 476 7.53 11.17 0.19
CA ARG A 476 6.53 11.15 -0.89
C ARG A 476 6.55 12.43 -1.71
N SER A 477 7.18 13.49 -1.21
CA SER A 477 7.35 14.72 -1.96
C SER A 477 8.34 14.51 -3.11
N PRO A 478 8.07 15.12 -4.28
CA PRO A 478 8.99 15.11 -5.40
C PRO A 478 10.26 15.94 -5.15
N TYR A 479 10.32 16.72 -4.06
CA TYR A 479 11.46 17.57 -3.71
C TYR A 479 12.60 16.74 -3.09
N LEU A 480 13.24 15.91 -3.91
CA LEU A 480 14.30 14.99 -3.50
C LEU A 480 15.71 15.55 -3.76
N ILE A 481 15.83 16.68 -4.47
CA ILE A 481 17.10 17.35 -4.73
C ILE A 481 17.09 18.71 -4.01
N PRO A 482 17.79 18.86 -2.87
CA PRO A 482 17.87 20.13 -2.17
C PRO A 482 18.50 21.23 -3.04
N PHE A 483 17.68 22.21 -3.43
CA PHE A 483 18.07 23.31 -4.31
C PHE A 483 19.25 24.12 -3.75
N THR A 484 19.27 24.36 -2.44
CA THR A 484 20.32 25.14 -1.76
C THR A 484 21.65 24.40 -1.78
N SER A 485 21.66 23.09 -1.56
CA SER A 485 22.86 22.26 -1.67
C SER A 485 23.41 22.24 -3.10
N TRP A 486 22.53 22.16 -4.10
CA TRP A 486 22.93 22.32 -5.51
C TRP A 486 23.55 23.70 -5.77
N PHE A 487 22.89 24.78 -5.36
CA PHE A 487 23.39 26.14 -5.54
C PHE A 487 24.76 26.34 -4.86
N LYS A 488 24.94 25.83 -3.64
CA LYS A 488 26.21 25.86 -2.90
C LYS A 488 27.32 25.08 -3.61
N SER A 489 27.01 23.97 -4.28
CA SER A 489 27.99 23.23 -5.09
C SER A 489 28.53 24.07 -6.25
N LYS A 490 27.65 24.85 -6.89
CA LYS A 490 28.01 25.75 -7.98
C LYS A 490 28.89 26.91 -7.51
N LEU A 491 28.61 27.47 -6.33
CA LEU A 491 29.48 28.48 -5.70
C LEU A 491 30.91 28.00 -5.48
N LYS A 492 31.06 26.72 -5.14
CA LYS A 492 32.35 26.05 -4.92
C LYS A 492 32.99 25.54 -6.21
N ASN A 493 32.31 25.69 -7.35
CA ASN A 493 32.72 25.14 -8.65
C ASN A 493 32.98 23.62 -8.60
N VAL A 494 32.16 22.87 -7.86
CA VAL A 494 32.22 21.41 -7.78
C VAL A 494 30.93 20.79 -8.32
N PRO A 495 30.97 19.54 -8.81
CA PRO A 495 29.76 18.80 -9.11
C PRO A 495 28.85 18.67 -7.89
N TYR A 496 27.55 18.59 -8.11
CA TYR A 496 26.60 18.36 -7.04
C TYR A 496 26.76 16.94 -6.47
N ASP A 497 26.98 16.84 -5.16
CA ASP A 497 27.03 15.58 -4.43
C ASP A 497 25.76 15.40 -3.60
N HIS A 498 24.87 14.54 -4.09
CA HIS A 498 23.61 14.24 -3.42
C HIS A 498 23.80 13.56 -2.06
N SER A 499 24.79 12.66 -1.93
CA SER A 499 25.06 11.95 -0.68
C SER A 499 25.51 12.93 0.42
N ALA A 500 26.40 13.87 0.06
CA ALA A 500 26.84 14.91 0.98
C ALA A 500 25.69 15.83 1.40
N ALA A 501 24.82 16.23 0.46
CA ALA A 501 23.65 17.04 0.75
C ALA A 501 22.71 16.37 1.76
N MET A 502 22.40 15.08 1.55
CA MET A 502 21.51 14.34 2.46
C MET A 502 22.13 14.10 3.84
N LYS A 503 23.46 13.91 3.93
CA LYS A 503 24.18 13.85 5.21
C LYS A 503 24.09 15.17 5.98
N GLU A 504 24.21 16.30 5.28
CA GLU A 504 24.08 17.63 5.90
C GLU A 504 22.65 17.85 6.43
N MET A 505 21.62 17.49 5.66
CA MET A 505 20.22 17.56 6.10
C MET A 505 19.98 16.72 7.36
N ARG A 506 20.47 15.47 7.39
CA ARG A 506 20.38 14.63 8.59
C ARG A 506 21.07 15.25 9.80
N ARG A 507 22.23 15.90 9.61
CA ARG A 507 22.96 16.58 10.69
C ARG A 507 22.15 17.75 11.24
N LYS A 508 21.57 18.58 10.38
CA LYS A 508 20.71 19.70 10.77
C LYS A 508 19.48 19.21 11.56
N TYR A 509 18.79 18.20 11.04
CA TYR A 509 17.65 17.59 11.72
C TYR A 509 18.00 17.13 13.14
N LYS A 510 19.14 16.45 13.32
CA LYS A 510 19.58 16.00 14.65
C LYS A 510 19.95 17.14 15.60
N ALA A 511 20.51 18.23 15.09
CA ALA A 511 20.82 19.40 15.89
C ALA A 511 19.53 20.07 16.40
N GLU A 512 18.55 20.27 15.52
CA GLU A 512 17.24 20.85 15.87
C GLU A 512 16.49 20.00 16.90
N GLN A 513 16.53 18.67 16.79
CA GLN A 513 15.93 17.78 17.79
C GLN A 513 16.64 17.86 19.16
N SER A 514 17.94 18.17 19.19
CA SER A 514 18.70 18.29 20.44
C SER A 514 18.46 19.61 21.16
N GLU A 515 17.96 20.64 20.46
CA GLU A 515 17.60 21.95 21.02
C GLU A 515 16.17 22.00 21.59
N LEU A 516 15.33 21.00 21.25
CA LEU A 516 13.94 20.87 21.71
C LEU A 516 13.79 20.03 23.00
N VAL A 517 14.87 19.36 23.44
CA VAL A 517 14.96 18.55 24.68
C VAL A 517 15.74 19.34 25.72
#